data_AF-A0A4S1DXS7-F1
#
_entry.id   AF-A0A4S1DXS7-F1
#
_cell.length_a   1.000
_cell.length_b   1.000
_cell.length_c   1.000
_cell.angle_alpha   90.00
_cell.angle_beta   90.00
_cell.angle_gamma   90.00
#
_symmetry.space_group_name_H-M   'P 1'
#
loop_
_entity.id
_entity.type
_entity.pdbx_description
1 polymer ?
#
loop_
_entity_poly.entity_id
_entity_poly.type
_entity_poly.pdbx_seq_one_letter_code
_entity_poly.pdbx_strand_id
1 'polypeptide(L)' 'MHKTATITWIVLLVLTLASALFSKLESKYIILVILILAALKFLGIAFQFMEMKKAHVFWKTLIIGFLALFVIILLIIVK' A
#
# COMPACT_ATOMS: atom_id res chain seq x y z
N MET A 1 17.07 5.66 -12.70
CA MET A 1 15.74 6.22 -12.35
C MET A 1 14.59 5.54 -13.10
N HIS A 2 14.63 5.43 -14.44
CA HIS A 2 13.54 4.76 -15.19
C HIS A 2 13.29 3.29 -14.80
N LYS A 3 14.34 2.45 -14.73
CA LYS A 3 14.17 1.01 -14.45
C LYS A 3 13.44 0.73 -13.12
N THR A 4 13.82 1.41 -12.05
CA THR A 4 13.17 1.24 -10.73
C THR A 4 11.71 1.70 -10.75
N ALA A 5 11.41 2.80 -11.45
CA ALA A 5 10.03 3.28 -11.59
C ALA A 5 9.17 2.30 -12.39
N THR A 6 9.70 1.76 -13.50
CA THR A 6 9.03 0.73 -14.29
C THR A 6 8.78 -0.54 -13.47
N ILE A 7 9.77 -0.99 -12.68
CA ILE A 7 9.60 -2.16 -11.80
C ILE A 7 8.50 -1.90 -10.77
N THR A 8 8.52 -0.77 -10.06
CA THR A 8 7.49 -0.45 -9.09
C THR A 8 6.11 -0.35 -9.74
N TRP A 9 6.01 0.20 -10.94
CA TRP A 9 4.75 0.26 -11.68
C TRP A 9 4.20 -1.14 -12.01
N ILE A 10 5.05 -2.06 -12.48
CA ILE A 10 4.67 -3.46 -12.71
C ILE A 10 4.21 -4.13 -11.41
N VAL A 11 4.93 -3.92 -10.30
CA VAL A 11 4.53 -4.44 -8.99
C VAL A 11 3.15 -3.90 -8.57
N LEU A 12 2.88 -2.60 -8.76
CA LEU A 12 1.58 -2.00 -8.45
C LEU A 12 0.46 -2.58 -9.30
N LEU A 13 0.71 -2.88 -10.58
CA LEU A 13 -0.26 -3.55 -11.45
C LEU A 13 -0.58 -4.96 -10.95
N VAL A 14 0.44 -5.75 -10.60
CA VAL A 14 0.26 -7.09 -10.06
C VAL A 14 -0.54 -7.04 -8.75
N LEU A 15 -0.21 -6.12 -7.83
CA LEU A 15 -0.96 -5.93 -6.58
C LEU A 15 -2.42 -5.52 -6.84
N THR A 16 -2.68 -4.77 -7.91
CA THR A 16 -4.03 -4.35 -8.31
C THR A 16 -4.84 -5.52 -8.85
N LEU A 17 -4.26 -6.33 -9.75
CA LEU A 17 -4.89 -7.56 -10.24
C LEU A 17 -5.16 -8.55 -9.10
N ALA A 18 -4.19 -8.73 -8.19
CA ALA A 18 -4.38 -9.55 -7.00
C ALA A 18 -5.55 -9.05 -6.15
N SER A 19 -5.62 -7.73 -5.89
CA SER A 19 -6.75 -7.14 -5.13
C SER A 19 -8.10 -7.44 -5.79
N ALA A 20 -8.17 -7.33 -7.12
CA ALA A 20 -9.39 -7.61 -7.89
C ALA A 20 -9.79 -9.10 -7.82
N LEU A 21 -8.82 -10.02 -7.88
CA LEU A 21 -9.08 -11.45 -7.74
C LEU A 21 -9.59 -11.79 -6.34
N PHE A 22 -8.94 -11.27 -5.29
CA PHE A 22 -9.36 -11.51 -3.91
C PHE A 22 -10.74 -10.91 -3.60
N SER A 23 -11.11 -9.79 -4.24
CA SER A 23 -12.41 -9.14 -4.02
C SER A 23 -13.63 -9.98 -4.40
N LYS A 24 -13.45 -11.04 -5.20
CA LYS A 24 -14.53 -11.93 -5.64
C LYS A 24 -14.77 -13.11 -4.69
N LEU A 25 -13.87 -13.33 -3.74
CA LEU A 25 -14.01 -14.42 -2.79
C LEU A 25 -14.96 -13.98 -1.66
N GLU A 26 -15.64 -14.93 -1.02
CA GLU A 26 -16.50 -14.67 0.14
C GLU A 26 -15.88 -15.33 1.37
N SER A 27 -15.03 -14.57 2.07
CA SER A 27 -14.32 -15.03 3.27
C SER A 27 -14.02 -13.84 4.19
N LYS A 28 -14.15 -14.09 5.49
CA LYS A 28 -13.92 -13.10 6.55
C LYS A 28 -12.52 -12.46 6.48
N TYR A 29 -11.53 -13.18 5.94
CA TYR A 29 -10.15 -12.71 5.90
C TYR A 29 -9.82 -11.85 4.67
N ILE A 30 -10.71 -11.77 3.68
CA ILE A 30 -10.43 -11.05 2.43
C ILE A 30 -10.24 -9.57 2.66
N ILE A 31 -11.01 -8.98 3.58
CA ILE A 31 -10.90 -7.55 3.87
C ILE A 31 -9.49 -7.25 4.43
N LEU A 32 -8.96 -8.12 5.29
CA LEU A 32 -7.59 -8.02 5.79
C LEU A 32 -6.55 -8.14 4.66
N VAL A 33 -6.74 -9.09 3.74
CA VAL A 33 -5.85 -9.27 2.58
C VAL A 33 -5.85 -8.03 1.69
N ILE A 34 -7.03 -7.49 1.37
CA ILE A 34 -7.16 -6.28 0.54
C ILE A 34 -6.54 -5.07 1.25
N LEU A 35 -6.70 -4.95 2.57
CA LEU A 35 -6.09 -3.88 3.36
C LEU A 35 -4.56 -3.94 3.34
N ILE A 36 -3.97 -5.14 3.47
CA ILE A 36 -2.53 -5.35 3.35
C ILE A 36 -2.05 -4.99 1.94
N LEU A 37 -2.74 -5.45 0.89
CA LEU A 37 -2.42 -5.11 -0.49
C LEU A 37 -2.51 -3.60 -0.74
N ALA A 38 -3.48 -2.91 -0.15
CA ALA A 38 -3.60 -1.45 -0.22
C ALA A 38 -2.42 -0.74 0.47
N ALA A 39 -2.02 -1.19 1.66
CA ALA A 39 -0.88 -0.63 2.37
C ALA A 39 0.44 -0.79 1.59
N LEU A 40 0.67 -1.96 0.99
CA LEU A 40 1.84 -2.20 0.13
C LEU A 40 1.84 -1.28 -1.10
N LYS A 41 0.68 -1.09 -1.75
CA LYS A 41 0.55 -0.16 -2.88
C LYS A 41 0.87 1.28 -2.46
N PHE A 42 0.35 1.72 -1.31
CA PHE A 42 0.63 3.05 -0.78
C PHE A 42 2.13 3.27 -0.55
N LEU A 43 2.83 2.30 0.05
CA LEU A 43 4.28 2.38 0.24
C LEU A 43 5.04 2.46 -1.09
N GLY A 44 4.64 1.64 -2.08
CA GLY A 44 5.20 1.69 -3.43
C GLY A 44 5.08 3.10 -4.05
N ILE A 45 3.90 3.71 -3.91
CA ILE A 45 3.65 5.08 -4.42
C ILE A 45 4.45 6.12 -3.64
N ALA A 46 4.38 6.09 -2.31
CA ALA A 46 5.06 7.06 -1.46
C ALA A 46 6.56 7.06 -1.70
N PHE A 47 7.21 5.90 -1.67
CA PHE A 47 8.67 5.85 -1.77
C PHE A 47 9.19 5.95 -3.21
N GLN A 48 8.44 5.55 -4.23
CA GLN A 48 8.94 5.60 -5.61
C GLN A 48 8.44 6.79 -6.42
N PHE A 49 7.19 7.20 -6.27
CA PHE A 49 6.57 8.23 -7.11
C PHE A 49 6.42 9.58 -6.40
N MET A 50 6.28 9.60 -5.07
CA MET A 50 6.29 10.84 -4.28
C MET A 50 7.71 11.26 -3.83
N GLU A 51 8.74 10.60 -4.37
CA GLU A 51 10.15 10.82 -4.03
C GLU A 51 10.50 10.78 -2.54
N MET A 52 9.70 10.10 -1.71
CA MET A 52 9.91 10.05 -0.25
C MET A 52 11.25 9.42 0.14
N LYS A 53 11.89 8.67 -0.75
CA LYS A 53 13.26 8.16 -0.55
C LYS A 53 14.28 9.28 -0.32
N LYS A 54 14.11 10.45 -0.96
CA LYS A 54 15.00 11.61 -0.81
C LYS A 54 14.54 12.57 0.28
N ALA A 55 13.32 12.42 0.78
CA ALA A 55 12.78 13.29 1.81
C ALA A 55 13.53 13.15 3.15
N HIS A 56 13.44 14.19 3.98
CA HIS A 56 13.94 14.15 5.35
C HIS A 56 13.31 12.99 6.13
N VAL A 57 14.07 12.45 7.10
CA VAL A 57 13.63 11.34 7.96
C VAL A 57 12.29 11.68 8.63
N PHE A 58 12.09 12.93 9.04
CA PHE A 58 10.82 13.41 9.57
C PHE A 58 9.61 13.05 8.68
N TRP A 59 9.67 13.36 7.38
CA TRP A 59 8.60 13.09 6.43
C TRP A 59 8.41 11.58 6.19
N LYS A 60 9.51 10.82 6.13
CA LYS A 60 9.46 9.36 6.00
C LYS A 60 8.72 8.74 7.18
N THR A 61 9.04 9.16 8.40
CA THR A 61 8.39 8.70 9.62
C THR A 61 6.92 9.11 9.65
N LEU A 62 6.59 10.34 9.25
CA LEU A 62 5.21 10.83 9.24
C LEU A 62 4.32 10.01 8.30
N ILE A 63 4.81 9.66 7.10
CA ILE A 63 4.06 8.82 6.15
C ILE A 63 3.85 7.40 6.66
N ILE A 64 4.85 6.81 7.32
CA ILE A 64 4.72 5.48 7.92
C ILE A 64 3.73 5.52 9.09
N GLY A 65 3.81 6.55 9.94
CA GLY A 65 2.87 6.75 11.05
C GLY A 65 1.44 6.96 10.57
N PHE A 66 1.25 7.78 9.52
CA PHE A 66 -0.04 7.94 8.87
C PHE A 66 -0.60 6.62 8.34
N LEU A 67 0.22 5.83 7.63
CA LEU A 67 -0.23 4.54 7.11
C LEU A 67 -0.61 3.57 8.23
N ALA A 68 0.17 3.50 9.31
CA ALA A 68 -0.14 2.68 10.46
C ALA A 68 -1.47 3.09 11.10
N LEU A 69 -1.66 4.39 11.34
CA LEU A 69 -2.89 4.94 11.90
C LEU A 69 -4.10 4.66 10.98
N PHE A 70 -3.95 4.85 9.67
CA PHE A 70 -4.98 4.54 8.68
C PHE A 70 -5.39 3.06 8.72
N VAL A 71 -4.42 2.15 8.74
CA VAL A 71 -4.68 0.70 8.83
C VAL A 71 -5.38 0.36 10.15
N ILE A 72 -4.92 0.90 11.29
CA ILE A 72 -5.55 0.66 12.60
C ILE A 72 -7.00 1.13 12.61
N ILE A 73 -7.27 2.33 12.10
CA ILE A 73 -8.63 2.87 12.02
C ILE A 73 -9.53 1.95 11.18
N LEU A 74 -9.06 1.52 10.01
CA LEU A 74 -9.83 0.61 9.17
C LEU A 74 -10.05 -0.75 9.83
N LEU A 75 -9.08 -1.29 10.55
CA LEU A 75 -9.25 -2.53 11.31
C LEU A 75 -10.33 -2.42 12.40
N ILE A 76 -10.47 -1.24 13.01
CA ILE A 76 -11.52 -0.98 14.01
C ILE A 76 -12.90 -0.90 13.33
N ILE A 77 -12.99 -0.24 12.16
CA ILE A 77 -14.25 -0.04 11.43
C ILE A 77 -14.76 -1.33 10.77
N VAL A 78 -13.84 -2.15 10.24
CA VAL A 78 -14.14 -3.36 9.48
C VAL A 78 -14.50 -4.56 10.37
N LYS A 79 -14.21 -4.46 11.67
CA LYS A 79 -14.55 -5.49 12.67
C LYS A 79 -16.05 -5.69 12.78
#